data_AF-A0AA43JBT1-F1
#
_entry.id   AF-A0AA43JBT1-F1
#
_cell.length_a   1.000
_cell.length_b   1.000
_cell.length_c   1.000
_cell.angle_alpha   90.00
_cell.angle_beta   90.00
_cell.angle_gamma   90.00
#
_symmetry.space_group_name_H-M   'P 1'
#
loop_
_entity.id
_entity.type
_entity.pdbx_description
1 polymer ?
#
loop_
_entity_poly.entity_id
_entity_poly.type
_entity_poly.pdbx_seq_one_letter_code
_entity_poly.pdbx_strand_id
1 'polypeptide(L)' 'MTMITARLVLCALCLMLLGCSDQKANELFETAAFEENQGNVPHAKQLYQELVNLYPSTKVAEIARARLADLDSRK' A
#
# COMPACT_ATOMS: atom_id res chain seq x y z
N MET A 1 32.84 5.40 21.18
CA MET A 1 32.14 6.38 20.31
C MET A 1 31.57 5.76 19.02
N THR A 2 32.24 4.77 18.42
CA THR A 2 31.88 4.18 17.10
C THR A 2 30.58 3.35 17.08
N MET A 3 30.24 2.66 18.18
CA MET A 3 29.04 1.81 18.22
C MET A 3 27.73 2.61 18.32
N ILE A 4 27.76 3.78 18.98
CA ILE A 4 26.58 4.64 19.14
C ILE A 4 26.27 5.36 17.83
N THR A 5 27.29 5.86 17.13
CA THR A 5 27.13 6.47 15.80
C THR A 5 26.63 5.46 14.77
N ALA A 6 27.15 4.23 14.75
CA ALA A 6 26.66 3.18 13.86
C ALA A 6 25.17 2.82 14.10
N ARG A 7 24.74 2.78 15.37
CA ARG A 7 23.32 2.54 15.73
C ARG A 7 22.40 3.68 15.29
N LEU A 8 22.85 4.92 15.45
CA LEU A 8 22.07 6.10 15.02
C LEU A 8 21.93 6.16 13.50
N VAL A 9 23.00 5.85 12.76
CA VAL A 9 22.97 5.77 11.29
C VAL A 9 22.04 4.66 10.81
N LEU A 10 22.08 3.48 11.45
CA LEU A 10 21.18 2.38 11.11
C LEU A 10 19.71 2.73 11.38
N CYS A 11 19.39 3.37 12.51
CA CYS A 11 18.04 3.85 12.81
C CYS A 11 17.55 4.89 11.78
N ALA A 12 18.39 5.84 11.39
CA ALA A 12 18.04 6.83 10.39
C ALA A 12 17.73 6.20 9.02
N LEU A 13 18.49 5.16 8.64
CA LEU A 13 18.26 4.42 7.40
C LEU A 13 16.93 3.64 7.43
N CYS A 14 16.59 3.03 8.56
CA CYS A 14 15.30 2.35 8.74
C CYS A 14 14.10 3.30 8.63
N LEU A 15 14.22 4.54 9.13
CA LEU A 15 13.16 5.54 9.05
C LEU A 15 12.91 6.01 7.60
N MET A 16 13.94 6.09 6.77
CA MET A 16 13.80 6.46 5.36
C MET A 16 13.05 5.39 4.54
N LEU A 17 13.14 4.11 4.92
CA LEU A 17 12.44 3.03 4.23
C LEU A 17 10.93 3.04 4.46
N LEU A 18 10.46 3.59 5.59
CA LEU A 18 9.03 3.65 5.92
C LEU A 18 8.27 4.63 5.01
N GLY A 19 8.85 5.80 4.71
CA GLY A 19 8.19 6.81 3.88
C GLY A 19 8.05 6.42 2.40
N CYS A 20 8.99 5.64 1.87
CA CYS A 20 8.92 5.18 0.47
C CYS A 20 7.84 4.11 0.26
N SER A 21 7.54 3.32 1.29
CA SER A 21 6.51 2.28 1.23
C SER A 21 5.10 2.88 1.14
N ASP A 22 4.79 3.92 1.91
CA ASP A 22 3.47 4.56 1.92
C ASP A 22 3.15 5.27 0.60
N GLN A 23 4.14 5.92 -0.02
CA GLN A 23 3.97 6.58 -1.32
C GLN A 23 3.59 5.56 -2.40
N LYS A 24 4.33 4.46 -2.52
CA LYS A 24 4.05 3.42 -3.52
C LYS A 24 2.71 2.73 -3.28
N ALA A 25 2.33 2.54 -2.02
CA ALA A 25 1.03 2.01 -1.66
C ALA A 25 -0.11 2.95 -2.12
N ASN A 26 0.06 4.27 -1.95
CA ASN A 26 -0.89 5.26 -2.43
C ASN A 26 -1.00 5.28 -3.96
N GLU A 27 0.11 5.26 -4.70
CA GLU A 27 0.10 5.24 -6.17
C GLU A 27 -0.66 4.01 -6.73
N LEU A 28 -0.45 2.85 -6.11
CA LEU A 28 -1.16 1.62 -6.49
C LEU A 28 -2.65 1.69 -6.13
N PHE A 29 -2.99 2.27 -4.98
CA PHE A 29 -4.38 2.50 -4.57
C PHE A 29 -5.12 3.44 -5.55
N GLU A 30 -4.49 4.55 -5.93
CA GLU A 30 -5.05 5.52 -6.88
C GLU A 30 -5.30 4.88 -8.24
N THR A 31 -4.37 4.04 -8.70
CA THR A 31 -4.55 3.29 -9.95
C THR A 31 -5.73 2.32 -9.86
N ALA A 32 -5.84 1.56 -8.76
CA ALA A 32 -6.97 0.66 -8.53
C ALA A 32 -8.32 1.41 -8.52
N ALA A 33 -8.38 2.55 -7.83
CA ALA A 33 -9.58 3.39 -7.76
C ALA A 33 -9.93 4.02 -9.13
N PHE A 34 -8.93 4.41 -9.90
CA PHE A 34 -9.12 4.92 -11.26
C PHE A 34 -9.75 3.85 -12.16
N GLU A 35 -9.20 2.63 -12.16
CA GLU A 35 -9.73 1.50 -12.92
C GLU A 35 -11.15 1.14 -12.49
N GLU A 36 -11.44 1.17 -11.19
CA GLU A 36 -12.80 0.96 -10.70
C GLU A 36 -13.76 2.01 -11.26
N ASN A 37 -13.38 3.29 -11.22
CA ASN A 37 -14.18 4.39 -11.74
C ASN A 37 -14.38 4.34 -13.27
N GLN A 38 -13.43 3.75 -14.00
CA GLN A 38 -13.55 3.46 -15.44
C GLN A 38 -14.45 2.24 -15.73
N GLY A 39 -14.94 1.54 -14.70
CA GLY A 39 -15.75 0.32 -14.84
C GLY A 39 -14.93 -0.94 -15.08
N ASN A 40 -13.59 -0.85 -15.06
CA ASN A 40 -12.66 -1.97 -15.19
C ASN A 40 -12.54 -2.73 -13.86
N VAL A 41 -13.69 -3.10 -13.27
CA VAL A 41 -13.80 -3.71 -11.94
C VAL A 41 -12.92 -4.96 -11.78
N PRO A 42 -12.79 -5.87 -12.78
CA PRO A 42 -11.88 -7.02 -12.65
C PRO A 42 -10.42 -6.62 -12.42
N HIS A 43 -9.92 -5.60 -13.14
CA HIS A 43 -8.55 -5.12 -13.00
C HIS A 43 -8.37 -4.34 -11.69
N ALA A 44 -9.35 -3.50 -11.33
CA ALA A 44 -9.35 -2.80 -10.05
C ALA A 44 -9.19 -3.77 -8.86
N LYS A 45 -9.91 -4.90 -8.86
CA LYS A 45 -9.78 -5.93 -7.83
C LYS A 45 -8.38 -6.55 -7.80
N GLN A 46 -7.75 -6.78 -8.95
CA GLN A 46 -6.38 -7.29 -9.00
C GLN A 46 -5.40 -6.31 -8.35
N LEU A 47 -5.50 -5.02 -8.68
CA LEU A 47 -4.65 -3.97 -8.11
C LEU A 47 -4.87 -3.77 -6.61
N TYR A 48 -6.14 -3.79 -6.15
CA TYR A 48 -6.42 -3.75 -4.71
C TYR A 48 -5.84 -4.96 -3.97
N GLN A 49 -5.91 -6.16 -4.55
CA GLN A 49 -5.33 -7.35 -3.94
C GLN A 49 -3.79 -7.28 -3.90
N GLU A 50 -3.17 -6.77 -4.96
CA GLU A 50 -1.72 -6.55 -5.01
C GLU A 50 -1.28 -5.55 -3.94
N LEU A 51 -2.00 -4.45 -3.76
CA LEU A 51 -1.75 -3.45 -2.71
C LEU A 51 -1.78 -4.08 -1.31
N VAL A 52 -2.77 -4.93 -1.04
CA VAL A 52 -2.89 -5.63 0.25
C VAL A 52 -1.72 -6.59 0.47
N ASN A 53 -1.23 -7.24 -0.58
CA ASN A 53 -0.13 -8.19 -0.50
C ASN A 53 1.23 -7.50 -0.30
N LEU A 54 1.50 -6.41 -1.05
CA LEU A 54 2.78 -5.72 -1.03
C LEU A 54 2.93 -4.75 0.14
N TYR A 55 1.84 -4.11 0.56
CA TYR A 55 1.86 -3.04 1.56
C TYR A 55 0.83 -3.25 2.69
N PRO A 56 0.80 -4.45 3.33
CA PRO A 56 -0.30 -4.89 4.18
C PRO A 56 -0.59 -4.01 5.41
N SER A 57 0.43 -3.32 5.91
CA SER A 57 0.40 -2.48 7.12
C SER A 57 0.05 -1.01 6.86
N THR A 58 -0.16 -0.62 5.60
CA THR A 58 -0.49 0.77 5.25
C THR A 58 -1.98 1.04 5.46
N LYS A 59 -2.32 2.31 5.70
CA LYS A 59 -3.73 2.73 5.83
C LYS A 59 -4.53 2.46 4.55
N VAL A 60 -3.92 2.68 3.38
CA VAL A 60 -4.59 2.43 2.10
C VAL A 60 -4.81 0.94 1.81
N ALA A 61 -3.97 0.04 2.33
CA ALA A 61 -4.25 -1.39 2.27
C ALA A 61 -5.48 -1.79 3.10
N GLU A 62 -5.75 -1.12 4.22
CA GLU A 62 -7.01 -1.33 4.97
C GLU A 62 -8.23 -0.92 4.15
N ILE A 63 -8.16 0.25 3.50
CA ILE A 63 -9.21 0.74 2.60
C ILE A 63 -9.41 -0.23 1.43
N ALA A 64 -8.31 -0.72 0.82
CA ALA A 64 -8.35 -1.68 -0.26
C ALA A 64 -9.03 -3.01 0.13
N ARG A 65 -8.76 -3.52 1.34
CA ARG A 65 -9.48 -4.70 1.88
C ARG A 65 -10.98 -4.46 1.97
N ALA A 66 -11.39 -3.29 2.47
CA ALA A 66 -12.80 -2.94 2.56
C ALA A 66 -13.45 -2.81 1.16
N ARG A 67 -12.75 -2.22 0.19
CA ARG A 67 -13.23 -2.12 -1.20
C ARG A 67 -13.36 -3.47 -1.89
N LEU A 68 -12.40 -4.37 -1.71
CA LEU A 68 -12.51 -5.74 -2.21
C LEU A 68 -13.76 -6.44 -1.68
N ALA A 69 -13.99 -6.37 -0.36
CA ALA A 69 -15.17 -6.97 0.27
C ALA A 69 -16.49 -6.40 -0.28
N ASP A 70 -16.57 -5.08 -0.46
CA ASP A 70 -17.73 -4.41 -1.08
C ASP A 70 -17.93 -4.89 -2.53
N LEU A 71 -16.89 -4.88 -3.36
CA LEU A 71 -16.96 -5.34 -4.75
C LEU A 71 -17.34 -6.82 -4.88
N ASP A 72 -16.90 -7.68 -3.96
CA ASP A 72 -17.25 -9.10 -3.92
C ASP A 72 -18.71 -9.35 -3.48
N SER A 73 -19.29 -8.41 -2.72
CA SER A 73 -20.66 -8.50 -2.23
C SER A 73 -21.74 -8.12 -3.26
N ARG A 74 -21.37 -7.40 -4.32
CA ARG A 74 -22.28 -6.84 -5.34
C ARG A 74 -22.74 -7.85 -6.42
N LYS A 75 -22.86 -9.13 -6.05
CA LYS A 75 -23.31 -10.19 -6.98
C LYS A 75 -24.71 -9.94 -7.53
#